data_AF-A0A4U3CI32-F1
#
_entry.id   AF-A0A4U3CI32-F1
#
_cell.length_a   1.000
_cell.length_b   1.000
_cell.length_c   1.000
_cell.angle_alpha   90.00
_cell.angle_beta   90.00
_cell.angle_gamma   90.00
#
_symmetry.space_group_name_H-M   'P 1'
#
loop_
_entity.id
_entity.type
_entity.pdbx_description
1 polymer ?
#
loop_
_entity_poly.entity_id
_entity_poly.type
_entity_poly.pdbx_seq_one_letter_code
_entity_poly.pdbx_strand_id
1 'polypeptide(L)'
;MTTSELTIWQLVAEAARTLPEPFSRQALISWISKRRTDVELSSISTHIAYAVAETPNRDRHPLGSREPLLERVDRGLYRRYRGGSAASPSRPAHVPAGTSSIPSVRRQGTAHVLLVGCSRTKASVAAPAKDLFQGPGFRRARRTRRRAVRRGSC
;
A
#
# COMPACT_ATOMS: atom_id res chain seq x y z
N MET A 1 31.69 -2.16 20.90
CA MET A 1 31.16 -2.46 19.55
C MET A 1 30.54 -1.19 19.00
N THR A 2 31.17 -0.62 17.97
CA THR A 2 30.81 0.65 17.33
C THR A 2 29.53 0.49 16.52
N THR A 3 28.41 1.02 17.01
CA THR A 3 27.11 1.03 16.31
C THR A 3 27.16 1.73 14.94
N SER A 4 28.20 2.53 14.68
CA SER A 4 28.44 3.24 13.44
C SER A 4 28.81 2.34 12.24
N GLU A 5 29.20 1.08 12.46
CA GLU A 5 29.56 0.17 11.36
C GLU A 5 28.36 -0.55 10.73
N LEU A 6 27.23 -0.63 11.43
CA LEU A 6 26.04 -1.29 10.91
C LEU A 6 25.31 -0.40 9.90
N THR A 7 25.02 -0.98 8.74
CA THR A 7 24.20 -0.33 7.71
C THR A 7 22.75 -0.17 8.21
N ILE A 8 22.03 0.83 7.69
CA ILE A 8 20.61 1.04 8.01
C ILE A 8 19.80 -0.24 7.72
N TRP A 9 20.15 -0.98 6.67
CA TRP A 9 19.51 -2.25 6.33
C TRP A 9 19.69 -3.33 7.39
N GLN A 10 20.90 -3.49 7.92
CA GLN A 10 21.18 -4.43 9.02
C GLN A 10 20.44 -4.01 10.29
N LEU A 11 20.35 -2.69 10.56
CA LEU A 11 19.58 -2.17 11.69
C LEU A 11 18.07 -2.43 11.53
N VAL A 12 17.52 -2.34 10.32
CA VAL A 12 16.12 -2.73 10.05
C VAL A 12 15.92 -4.22 10.28
N ALA A 13 16.85 -5.07 9.83
CA ALA A 13 16.78 -6.52 10.05
C ALA A 13 16.86 -6.88 11.54
N GLU A 14 17.70 -6.19 12.31
CA GLU A 14 17.80 -6.36 13.75
C GLU A 14 16.53 -5.89 14.47
N ALA A 15 16.05 -4.68 14.15
CA ALA A 15 14.82 -4.15 14.71
C ALA A 15 13.62 -5.08 14.49
N ALA A 16 13.51 -5.66 13.29
CA ALA A 16 12.45 -6.63 12.95
C ALA A 16 12.55 -7.94 13.76
N ARG A 17 13.73 -8.30 14.27
CA ARG A 17 13.93 -9.47 15.14
C ARG A 17 13.71 -9.16 16.62
N THR A 18 14.00 -7.94 17.05
CA THR A 18 13.95 -7.56 18.47
C THR A 18 12.61 -6.98 18.91
N LEU A 19 11.92 -6.24 18.03
CA LEU A 19 10.68 -5.56 18.39
C LEU A 19 9.52 -6.56 18.55
N PRO A 20 8.61 -6.37 19.52
CA PRO A 20 7.43 -7.18 19.65
C PRO A 20 6.52 -6.98 18.42
N GLU A 21 6.07 -8.09 17.83
CA GLU A 21 5.18 -8.06 16.67
C GLU A 21 3.71 -7.93 17.10
N PRO A 22 2.87 -7.16 16.38
CA PRO A 22 3.21 -6.24 15.29
C PRO A 22 3.83 -4.93 15.82
N PHE A 23 4.78 -4.37 15.08
CA PHE A 23 5.46 -3.12 15.45
C PHE A 23 5.14 -1.98 14.48
N SER A 24 5.16 -0.74 15.00
CA SER A 24 4.83 0.44 14.21
C SER A 24 6.03 0.97 13.41
N ARG A 25 5.75 1.76 12.36
CA ARG A 25 6.78 2.51 11.62
C ARG A 25 7.65 3.36 12.54
N GLN A 26 7.01 4.00 13.53
CA GLN A 26 7.69 4.88 14.46
C GLN A 26 8.58 4.09 15.41
N ALA A 27 8.18 2.89 15.83
CA ALA A 27 9.03 2.01 16.63
C ALA A 27 10.32 1.64 15.89
N LEU A 28 10.24 1.31 14.59
CA LEU A 28 11.43 1.07 13.76
C LEU A 28 12.34 2.29 13.69
N ILE A 29 11.78 3.46 13.38
CA ILE A 29 12.53 4.71 13.30
C ILE A 29 13.23 5.00 14.62
N SER A 30 12.49 5.01 15.73
CA SER A 30 13.05 5.31 17.05
C SER A 30 14.12 4.29 17.45
N TRP A 31 13.97 3.01 17.09
CA TRP A 31 14.95 1.98 17.38
C TRP A 31 16.26 2.19 16.60
N ILE A 32 16.17 2.60 15.33
CA ILE A 32 17.32 2.86 14.45
C ILE A 32 18.01 4.18 14.83
N SER A 33 17.24 5.26 15.03
CA SER A 33 17.77 6.59 15.40
C SER A 33 18.51 6.58 16.74
N LYS A 34 18.13 5.70 17.68
CA LYS A 34 18.88 5.50 18.93
C LYS A 34 20.27 4.89 18.73
N ARG A 35 20.50 4.20 17.61
CA ARG A 35 21.77 3.50 17.30
C ARG A 35 22.62 4.25 16.29
N ARG A 36 22.00 4.90 15.30
CA ARG A 36 22.64 5.81 14.35
C ARG A 36 21.95 7.16 14.38
N THR A 37 22.53 8.07 15.16
CA THR A 37 22.12 9.47 15.24
C THR A 37 22.66 10.30 14.08
N ASP A 38 23.59 9.76 13.32
CA ASP A 38 24.28 10.39 12.19
C ASP A 38 23.53 10.23 10.86
N VAL A 39 22.37 9.56 10.87
CA VAL A 39 21.57 9.29 9.67
C VAL A 39 20.27 10.08 9.72
N GLU A 40 20.00 10.78 8.63
CA GLU A 40 18.76 11.49 8.39
C GLU A 40 17.53 10.57 8.44
N LEU A 41 16.43 11.08 9.00
CA LEU A 41 15.16 10.38 9.10
C LEU A 41 14.60 9.95 7.73
N SER A 42 14.87 10.74 6.69
CA SER A 42 14.48 10.45 5.31
C SER A 42 15.17 9.20 4.77
N SER A 43 16.45 9.01 5.07
CA SER A 43 17.22 7.82 4.70
C SER A 43 16.71 6.57 5.40
N ILE A 44 16.44 6.65 6.70
CA ILE A 44 15.82 5.55 7.47
C ILE A 44 14.45 5.20 6.89
N SER A 45 13.66 6.23 6.60
CA SER A 45 12.33 6.10 6.02
C SER A 45 12.33 5.37 4.68
N THR A 46 13.29 5.68 3.81
CA THR A 46 13.47 5.04 2.50
C THR A 46 13.87 3.57 2.65
N HIS A 47 14.78 3.25 3.57
CA HIS A 47 15.19 1.86 3.82
C HIS A 47 14.03 1.03 4.35
N ILE A 48 13.25 1.55 5.31
CA ILE A 48 12.04 0.87 5.80
C ILE A 48 11.06 0.64 4.67
N ALA A 49 10.85 1.63 3.78
CA ALA A 49 9.94 1.48 2.65
C ALA A 49 10.37 0.30 1.74
N TYR A 50 11.63 0.26 1.30
CA TYR A 50 12.10 -0.82 0.42
C TYR A 50 12.34 -2.17 1.13
N ALA A 51 12.36 -2.19 2.46
CA ALA A 51 12.38 -3.42 3.24
C ALA A 51 11.03 -4.15 3.27
N VAL A 52 9.94 -3.49 2.87
CA VAL A 52 8.59 -4.07 2.84
C VAL A 52 8.37 -4.89 1.56
N ALA A 53 7.91 -6.13 1.71
CA ALA A 53 7.67 -7.06 0.61
C ALA A 53 6.67 -6.53 -0.43
N GLU A 54 5.60 -5.84 0.00
CA GLU A 54 4.55 -5.35 -0.90
C GLU A 54 4.87 -4.00 -1.58
N THR A 55 6.13 -3.56 -1.59
CA THR A 55 6.50 -2.27 -2.15
C THR A 55 6.35 -2.25 -3.67
N PRO A 56 5.61 -1.28 -4.26
CA PRO A 56 5.46 -1.21 -5.70
C PRO A 56 6.78 -0.82 -6.38
N ASN A 57 7.07 -1.41 -7.54
CA ASN A 57 8.30 -1.16 -8.32
C ASN A 57 9.60 -1.39 -7.53
N ARG A 58 9.58 -2.31 -6.56
CA ARG A 58 10.73 -2.62 -5.70
C ARG A 58 11.97 -2.97 -6.54
N ASP A 59 11.81 -3.75 -7.60
CA ASP A 59 12.91 -4.21 -8.47
C ASP A 59 13.63 -3.07 -9.21
N ARG A 60 13.03 -1.88 -9.29
CA ARG A 60 13.65 -0.70 -9.94
C ARG A 60 14.60 0.08 -9.04
N HIS A 61 14.70 -0.28 -7.76
CA HIS A 61 15.53 0.42 -6.79
C HIS A 61 16.65 -0.50 -6.26
N PRO A 62 17.89 -0.01 -6.06
CA PRO A 62 19.00 -0.83 -5.55
C PRO A 62 18.76 -1.50 -4.19
N LEU A 63 17.88 -0.94 -3.36
CA LEU A 63 17.45 -1.56 -2.09
C LEU A 63 16.35 -2.61 -2.27
N GLY A 64 15.63 -2.56 -3.39
CA GLY A 64 14.55 -3.49 -3.66
C GLY A 64 14.98 -4.77 -4.34
N SER A 65 16.22 -4.86 -4.83
CA SER A 65 16.82 -6.15 -5.23
C SER A 65 17.22 -7.02 -4.02
N ARG A 66 17.27 -6.45 -2.81
CA ARG A 66 17.58 -7.18 -1.57
C ARG A 66 16.39 -8.00 -1.09
N GLU A 67 16.61 -9.02 -0.27
CA GLU A 67 15.51 -9.79 0.33
C GLU A 67 14.61 -8.91 1.22
N PRO A 68 13.27 -8.93 1.08
CA PRO A 68 12.40 -8.17 1.96
C PRO A 68 12.54 -8.61 3.43
N LEU A 69 12.47 -7.65 4.35
CA LEU A 69 12.61 -7.88 5.79
C LEU A 69 11.30 -7.72 6.54
N LEU A 70 10.33 -7.02 5.94
CA LEU A 70 9.08 -6.61 6.56
C LEU A 70 7.87 -7.02 5.72
N GLU A 71 6.79 -7.39 6.39
CA GLU A 71 5.44 -7.55 5.84
C GLU A 71 4.54 -6.46 6.41
N ARG A 72 3.68 -5.88 5.57
CA ARG A 72 2.73 -4.87 6.05
C ARG A 72 1.43 -5.53 6.50
N VAL A 73 1.16 -5.48 7.80
CA VAL A 73 -0.06 -6.04 8.40
C VAL A 73 -1.23 -5.05 8.30
N ASP A 74 -0.95 -3.76 8.54
CA ASP A 74 -1.94 -2.68 8.43
C ASP A 74 -1.24 -1.34 8.13
N ARG A 75 -1.99 -0.23 8.10
CA ARG A 75 -1.49 1.11 7.89
C ARG A 75 -0.51 1.52 9.00
N GLY A 76 0.76 1.35 8.70
CA GLY A 76 1.86 1.76 9.58
C GLY A 76 2.24 0.68 10.61
N LEU A 77 1.65 -0.51 10.50
CA LEU A 77 1.99 -1.69 11.30
C LEU A 77 2.68 -2.73 10.42
N TYR A 78 3.77 -3.28 10.96
CA TYR A 78 4.65 -4.21 10.27
C TYR A 78 4.92 -5.44 11.13
N ARG A 79 5.27 -6.53 10.45
CA ARG A 79 5.77 -7.78 11.03
C ARG A 79 7.05 -8.18 10.32
N ARG A 80 7.88 -9.03 10.94
CA ARG A 80 9.02 -9.64 10.24
C ARG A 80 8.54 -10.47 9.06
N TYR A 81 9.24 -10.33 7.93
CA TYR A 81 9.06 -11.19 6.77
C TYR A 81 9.51 -12.62 7.11
N ARG A 82 8.62 -13.61 6.95
CA ARG A 82 8.91 -15.01 7.28
C ARG A 82 9.12 -15.92 6.07
N GLY A 83 9.13 -15.37 4.86
CA GLY A 83 9.40 -16.14 3.64
C GLY A 83 8.39 -17.25 3.44
N GLY A 84 7.21 -16.92 2.94
CA GLY A 84 6.19 -17.93 2.71
C GLY A 84 4.82 -17.32 2.51
N SER A 85 4.39 -17.34 1.26
CA SER A 85 3.05 -17.00 0.78
C SER A 85 2.58 -15.61 1.17
N ALA A 86 2.33 -14.78 0.16
CA ALA A 86 1.42 -13.66 0.27
C ALA A 86 0.00 -14.18 0.59
N ALA A 87 -0.21 -14.70 1.80
CA ALA A 87 -1.48 -14.59 2.46
C ALA A 87 -1.64 -13.09 2.73
N SER A 88 -2.24 -12.41 1.75
CA SER A 88 -2.95 -11.15 1.97
C SER A 88 -3.59 -11.23 3.36
N PRO A 89 -3.53 -10.17 4.18
CA PRO A 89 -4.19 -10.19 5.47
C PRO A 89 -5.62 -10.67 5.25
N SER A 90 -5.91 -11.83 5.82
CA SER A 90 -7.19 -12.49 5.77
C SER A 90 -8.21 -11.43 6.12
N ARG A 91 -8.98 -11.01 5.12
CA ARG A 91 -10.24 -10.29 5.31
C ARG A 91 -10.94 -11.00 6.48
N PRO A 92 -11.25 -10.34 7.60
CA PRO A 92 -11.99 -11.00 8.66
C PRO A 92 -13.23 -11.62 8.01
N ALA A 93 -13.42 -12.92 8.28
CA ALA A 93 -14.48 -13.72 7.72
C ALA A 93 -15.77 -12.91 7.76
N HIS A 94 -16.35 -12.69 6.58
CA HIS A 94 -17.64 -12.06 6.44
C HIS A 94 -18.62 -12.91 7.25
N VAL A 95 -19.04 -12.40 8.40
CA VAL A 95 -20.23 -12.88 9.14
C VAL A 95 -21.35 -13.10 8.12
N PRO A 96 -22.08 -14.24 8.15
CA PRO A 96 -23.20 -14.44 7.25
C PRO A 96 -24.28 -13.42 7.62
N ALA A 97 -24.28 -12.27 6.95
CA ALA A 97 -25.34 -11.30 7.06
C ALA A 97 -26.58 -11.95 6.47
N GLY A 98 -27.56 -12.15 7.35
CA GLY A 98 -28.77 -12.91 7.08
C GLY A 98 -29.48 -12.42 5.82
N THR A 99 -30.10 -13.40 5.18
CA THR A 99 -31.18 -13.30 4.23
C THR A 99 -32.04 -12.05 4.49
N SER A 100 -31.81 -11.00 3.70
CA SER A 100 -32.83 -10.00 3.42
C SER A 100 -33.07 -10.06 1.92
N SER A 101 -34.00 -10.94 1.57
CA SER A 101 -34.61 -11.06 0.26
C SER A 101 -35.17 -9.70 -0.15
N ILE A 102 -34.53 -9.03 -1.11
CA ILE A 102 -35.15 -7.95 -1.87
C ILE A 102 -35.49 -8.55 -3.24
N PRO A 103 -36.74 -8.46 -3.72
CA PRO A 103 -37.15 -9.14 -4.93
C PRO A 103 -36.44 -8.57 -6.16
N SER A 104 -35.93 -9.49 -6.97
CA SER A 104 -35.42 -9.24 -8.33
C SER A 104 -36.43 -8.47 -9.17
N VAL A 105 -36.15 -7.18 -9.42
CA VAL A 105 -36.84 -6.43 -10.48
C VAL A 105 -35.85 -6.14 -11.60
N ARG A 106 -36.06 -6.87 -12.70
CA ARG A 106 -35.65 -6.63 -14.10
C ARG A 106 -34.17 -6.35 -14.42
N ARG A 107 -33.60 -7.31 -15.17
CA ARG A 107 -32.40 -7.16 -16.01
C ARG A 107 -32.43 -5.86 -16.82
N GLN A 108 -31.51 -4.95 -16.52
CA GLN A 108 -31.09 -3.88 -17.43
C GLN A 108 -29.57 -3.74 -17.39
N GLY A 109 -28.91 -4.21 -18.45
CA GLY A 109 -27.49 -3.99 -18.74
C GLY A 109 -26.51 -4.72 -17.82
N THR A 110 -25.52 -5.39 -18.40
CA THR A 110 -24.35 -5.88 -17.66
C THR A 110 -23.54 -4.69 -17.13
N ALA A 111 -23.91 -4.18 -15.95
CA ALA A 111 -23.16 -3.12 -15.31
C ALA A 111 -21.84 -3.68 -14.78
N HIS A 112 -20.73 -3.29 -15.40
CA HIS A 112 -19.39 -3.60 -14.90
C HIS A 112 -19.11 -2.73 -13.67
N VAL A 113 -19.13 -3.34 -12.49
CA VAL A 113 -18.81 -2.67 -11.22
C VAL A 113 -17.31 -2.76 -10.97
N LEU A 114 -16.66 -1.61 -10.75
CA LEU A 114 -15.24 -1.50 -10.41
C LEU A 114 -15.09 -0.89 -9.02
N LEU A 115 -14.43 -1.62 -8.11
CA LEU A 115 -14.11 -1.14 -6.77
C LEU A 115 -12.80 -0.36 -6.82
N VAL A 116 -12.84 0.93 -6.46
CA VAL A 116 -11.64 1.78 -6.41
C VAL A 116 -11.26 2.12 -4.97
N GLY A 117 -10.06 1.69 -4.58
CA GLY A 117 -9.41 2.12 -3.36
C GLY A 117 -8.76 3.50 -3.53
N CYS A 118 -9.18 4.50 -2.76
CA CYS A 118 -8.45 5.76 -2.58
C CYS A 118 -8.16 5.96 -1.09
N SER A 119 -7.00 6.55 -0.77
CA SER A 119 -6.55 6.82 0.61
C SER A 119 -7.07 8.14 1.20
N ARG A 120 -7.91 8.89 0.45
CA ARG A 120 -8.66 10.07 0.90
C ARG A 120 -10.17 9.84 0.89
N THR A 121 -10.89 10.80 1.49
CA THR A 121 -12.35 10.89 1.65
C THR A 121 -13.11 10.21 0.51
N LYS A 122 -13.92 9.21 0.86
CA LYS A 122 -14.80 8.49 -0.06
C LYS A 122 -16.24 8.91 0.22
N ALA A 123 -17.05 9.01 -0.84
CA ALA A 123 -18.49 9.10 -0.68
C ALA A 123 -19.04 7.79 -0.08
N SER A 124 -20.00 7.90 0.82
CA SER A 124 -20.66 6.75 1.48
C SER A 124 -21.64 5.99 0.58
N VAL A 125 -21.90 6.50 -0.63
CA VAL A 125 -22.89 5.97 -1.57
C VAL A 125 -22.21 5.60 -2.89
N ALA A 126 -22.64 4.49 -3.49
CA ALA A 126 -22.22 4.10 -4.83
C ALA A 126 -22.61 5.18 -5.85
N ALA A 127 -21.65 5.67 -6.62
CA ALA A 127 -21.88 6.70 -7.63
C ALA A 127 -21.25 6.29 -8.97
N PRO A 128 -21.77 6.79 -10.11
CA PRO A 128 -21.18 6.55 -11.41
C PRO A 128 -19.70 6.97 -11.43
N ALA A 129 -18.85 6.18 -12.09
CA ALA A 129 -17.40 6.43 -12.13
C ALA A 129 -17.04 7.84 -12.66
N LYS A 130 -17.87 8.41 -13.53
CA LYS A 130 -17.71 9.79 -14.02
C LYS A 130 -17.75 10.84 -12.91
N ASP A 131 -18.49 10.56 -11.84
CA ASP A 131 -18.78 11.46 -10.73
C ASP A 131 -17.80 11.26 -9.57
N LEU A 132 -17.15 10.08 -9.49
CA LEU A 132 -16.12 9.77 -8.49
C LEU A 132 -14.78 10.49 -8.74
N PHE A 133 -14.44 10.83 -10.00
CA PHE A 133 -13.13 11.37 -10.37
C PHE A 133 -13.21 12.77 -10.98
N GLN A 134 -13.37 13.79 -10.13
CA GLN A 134 -13.44 15.20 -10.55
C GLN A 134 -12.14 16.00 -10.34
N GLY A 135 -11.08 15.35 -9.84
CA GLY A 135 -9.79 15.99 -9.60
C GLY A 135 -9.19 16.63 -10.87
N PRO A 136 -8.37 17.69 -10.74
CA PRO A 136 -7.81 18.41 -11.89
C PRO A 136 -6.97 17.51 -12.82
N GLY A 137 -6.27 16.50 -12.28
CA GLY A 137 -5.55 15.50 -13.08
C GLY A 137 -6.46 14.64 -13.95
N PHE A 138 -7.58 14.14 -13.40
CA PHE A 138 -8.56 13.35 -14.15
C PHE A 138 -9.26 14.16 -15.23
N ARG A 139 -9.54 15.45 -14.97
CA ARG A 139 -10.11 16.37 -15.97
C ARG A 139 -9.17 16.56 -17.16
N ARG A 140 -7.87 16.71 -16.91
CA ARG A 140 -6.85 16.80 -17.99
C ARG A 140 -6.76 15.50 -18.79
N ALA A 141 -6.66 14.35 -18.14
CA ALA A 141 -6.60 13.05 -18.83
C ALA A 141 -7.83 12.78 -19.71
N ARG A 142 -9.04 13.11 -19.23
CA ARG A 142 -10.29 12.97 -19.99
C ARG A 142 -10.30 13.87 -21.23
N ARG A 143 -9.78 15.10 -21.13
CA ARG A 143 -9.65 16.03 -22.27
C ARG A 143 -8.68 15.48 -23.33
N THR A 144 -7.52 14.97 -22.91
CA THR A 144 -6.53 14.40 -23.84
C THR A 144 -7.10 13.17 -24.56
N ARG A 145 -7.76 12.26 -23.84
CA ARG A 145 -8.39 11.08 -24.46
C ARG A 145 -9.50 11.44 -25.44
N ARG A 146 -10.35 12.42 -25.12
CA ARG A 146 -11.38 12.91 -26.06
C ARG A 146 -10.78 13.52 -27.34
N ARG A 147 -9.62 14.19 -27.22
CA ARG A 147 -8.89 14.71 -28.39
C ARG A 147 -8.25 13.59 -29.23
N ALA A 148 -7.72 12.55 -28.57
CA ALA A 148 -7.14 11.40 -29.25
C ALA A 148 -8.20 10.59 -30.03
N VAL A 149 -9.36 10.33 -29.41
CA VAL A 149 -10.47 9.61 -30.08
C VAL A 149 -10.99 10.39 -31.29
N ARG A 150 -11.09 11.72 -31.21
CA ARG A 150 -11.48 12.56 -32.35
C ARG A 150 -10.45 12.62 -33.48
N ARG A 151 -9.19 12.26 -33.24
CA ARG A 151 -8.11 12.25 -34.25
C ARG A 151 -7.87 10.87 -34.87
N GLY A 152 -8.45 9.81 -34.31
CA GLY A 152 -8.35 8.43 -34.83
C GLY A 152 -9.63 7.94 -35.51
N SER A 153 -10.52 8.86 -35.92
CA SER A 153 -11.75 8.55 -36.68
C SER A 153 -11.78 9.25 -38.05
N CYS A 154 -10.60 9.54 -38.61
CA CYS A 154 -10.41 9.85 -40.02
C CYS A 154 -9.65 8.70 -40.68
#